data_AF-A0A2G9ZNW6-F1
#
_entry.id   AF-A0A2G9ZNW6-F1
#
_cell.length_a   1.000
_cell.length_b   1.000
_cell.length_c   1.000
_cell.angle_alpha   90.00
_cell.angle_beta   90.00
_cell.angle_gamma   90.00
#
_symmetry.space_group_name_H-M   'P 1'
#
loop_
_entity.id
_entity.type
_entity.pdbx_description
1 polymer ?
#
loop_
_entity_poly.entity_id
_entity_poly.type
_entity_poly.pdbx_seq_one_letter_code
_entity_poly.pdbx_strand_id
1 'polypeptide(L)'
;MQYSVSEGTQGICPTGWHVPSDSEQNSLDQYLTDIGQTCDANRGAYDCATAGTKLKVGGTSGFNSILAGYCGGDGSFYYQGVYAFFWSSSISGFNAWLRYLVSN
;
A
#
# COMPACT_ATOMS: atom_id res chain seq x y z
N MET A 1 -9.41 -14.04 -20.54
CA MET A 1 -8.53 -13.49 -19.48
C MET A 1 -9.30 -13.56 -18.17
N GLN A 2 -8.77 -14.26 -17.17
CA GLN A 2 -9.49 -14.56 -15.93
C GLN A 2 -9.30 -13.39 -14.96
N TYR A 3 -10.00 -12.28 -15.22
CA TYR A 3 -10.06 -11.16 -14.29
C TYR A 3 -11.12 -11.45 -13.24
N SER A 4 -10.78 -11.27 -11.97
CA SER A 4 -11.67 -11.45 -10.83
C SER A 4 -11.71 -10.16 -10.03
N VAL A 5 -12.91 -9.80 -9.58
CA VAL A 5 -13.14 -8.66 -8.65
C VAL A 5 -13.35 -9.14 -7.22
N SER A 6 -13.16 -10.44 -6.96
CA SER A 6 -13.23 -10.98 -5.60
C SER A 6 -12.05 -10.44 -4.79
N GLU A 7 -12.34 -9.88 -3.63
CA GLU A 7 -11.31 -9.48 -2.67
C GLU A 7 -10.40 -10.68 -2.35
N GLY A 8 -9.08 -10.44 -2.25
CA GLY A 8 -8.09 -11.47 -1.93
C GLY A 8 -7.81 -12.48 -3.06
N THR A 9 -8.34 -12.28 -4.27
CA THR A 9 -8.08 -13.20 -5.39
C THR A 9 -6.63 -13.12 -5.88
N GLN A 10 -6.02 -14.26 -6.22
CA GLN A 10 -4.67 -14.30 -6.81
C GLN A 10 -4.58 -13.45 -8.09
N GLY A 11 -5.54 -13.61 -9.00
CA GLY A 11 -5.59 -12.80 -10.23
C GLY A 11 -4.33 -12.94 -11.08
N ILE A 12 -3.69 -11.81 -11.39
CA ILE A 12 -2.44 -11.75 -12.18
C ILE A 12 -1.18 -12.03 -11.34
N CYS A 13 -1.31 -12.15 -10.02
CA CYS A 13 -0.17 -12.37 -9.14
C CYS A 13 0.39 -13.81 -9.32
N PRO A 14 1.69 -14.02 -9.02
CA PRO A 14 2.27 -15.34 -9.03
C PRO A 14 1.54 -16.32 -8.10
N THR A 15 1.75 -17.63 -8.30
CA THR A 15 1.14 -18.65 -7.43
C THR A 15 1.55 -18.44 -5.98
N GLY A 16 0.57 -18.44 -5.07
CA GLY A 16 0.78 -18.16 -3.64
C GLY A 16 0.80 -16.67 -3.28
N TRP A 17 0.54 -15.77 -4.23
CA TRP A 17 0.43 -14.33 -4.01
C TRP A 17 -0.95 -13.82 -4.43
N HIS A 18 -1.36 -12.69 -3.85
CA HIS A 18 -2.56 -11.96 -4.24
C HIS A 18 -2.38 -10.46 -4.01
N VAL A 19 -3.27 -9.66 -4.60
CA VAL A 19 -3.37 -8.24 -4.27
C VAL A 19 -4.01 -8.13 -2.89
N PRO A 20 -3.37 -7.47 -1.91
CA PRO A 20 -3.85 -7.48 -0.54
C PRO A 20 -5.16 -6.71 -0.39
N SER A 21 -6.02 -7.15 0.52
CA SER A 21 -7.16 -6.35 0.98
C SER A 21 -6.71 -5.17 1.83
N ASP A 22 -7.63 -4.26 2.18
CA ASP A 22 -7.30 -3.16 3.09
C ASP A 22 -7.00 -3.65 4.51
N SER A 23 -7.69 -4.72 4.94
CA SER A 23 -7.52 -5.33 6.26
C SER A 23 -6.20 -6.09 6.38
N GLU A 24 -5.73 -6.71 5.30
CA GLU A 24 -4.41 -7.33 5.24
C GLU A 24 -3.30 -6.27 5.27
N GLN A 25 -3.47 -5.17 4.54
CA GLN A 25 -2.56 -4.02 4.66
C GLN A 25 -2.56 -3.49 6.10
N ASN A 26 -3.71 -3.43 6.77
CA ASN A 26 -3.76 -2.90 8.14
C ASN A 26 -3.04 -3.84 9.10
N SER A 27 -3.18 -5.15 8.89
CA SER A 27 -2.44 -6.15 9.68
C SER A 27 -0.92 -5.97 9.53
N LEU A 28 -0.44 -5.67 8.32
CA LEU A 28 0.97 -5.33 8.07
C LEU A 28 1.38 -4.04 8.78
N ASP A 29 0.55 -3.00 8.71
CA ASP A 29 0.82 -1.71 9.34
C ASP A 29 0.89 -1.84 10.87
N GLN A 30 -0.05 -2.58 11.48
CA GLN A 30 -0.05 -2.89 12.91
C GLN A 30 1.20 -3.65 13.33
N TYR A 31 1.61 -4.65 12.54
CA TYR A 31 2.81 -5.44 12.80
C TYR A 31 4.10 -4.61 12.79
N LEU A 32 4.16 -3.61 11.91
CA LEU A 32 5.35 -2.75 11.76
C LEU A 32 5.29 -1.48 12.61
N THR A 33 4.14 -1.10 13.15
CA THR A 33 4.00 0.10 13.96
C THR A 33 4.72 -0.06 15.30
N ASP A 34 5.48 0.97 15.71
CA ASP A 34 6.13 1.00 17.01
C ASP A 34 5.12 1.19 18.13
N ILE A 35 5.42 0.58 19.29
CA ILE A 35 4.60 0.71 20.50
C ILE A 35 4.44 2.20 20.85
N GLY A 36 3.19 2.61 21.07
CA GLY A 36 2.83 3.98 21.45
C GLY A 36 2.57 4.92 20.27
N GLN A 37 2.80 4.48 19.04
CA GLN A 37 2.35 5.21 17.86
C GLN A 37 0.92 4.77 17.51
N THR A 38 0.10 5.73 17.06
CA THR A 38 -1.25 5.41 16.59
C THR A 38 -1.17 4.65 15.26
N CYS A 39 -2.06 3.68 15.10
CA CYS A 39 -2.33 3.06 13.82
C CYS A 39 -3.77 2.53 13.87
N ASP A 40 -4.70 3.22 13.22
CA ASP A 40 -6.10 2.82 13.08
C ASP A 40 -6.34 2.28 11.67
N ALA A 41 -7.35 1.42 11.50
CA ALA A 41 -7.71 0.85 10.20
C ALA A 41 -8.00 1.92 9.12
N ASN A 42 -8.52 3.09 9.53
CA ASN A 42 -8.82 4.17 8.59
C ASN A 42 -7.59 4.99 8.18
N ARG A 43 -6.50 4.96 8.97
CA ARG A 43 -5.20 5.60 8.72
C ARG A 43 -5.31 7.08 8.36
N GLY A 44 -5.52 7.94 9.36
CA GLY A 44 -5.64 9.38 9.16
C GLY A 44 -4.29 10.12 9.13
N ALA A 45 -4.06 11.01 8.15
CA ALA A 45 -2.84 11.83 8.09
C ALA A 45 -1.53 11.03 8.20
N TYR A 46 -0.75 11.20 9.28
CA TYR A 46 0.52 10.50 9.55
C TYR A 46 0.36 9.30 10.49
N ASP A 47 -0.84 8.73 10.57
CA ASP A 47 -1.09 7.49 11.30
C ASP A 47 -0.28 6.32 10.71
N CYS A 48 0.13 5.36 11.53
CA CYS A 48 1.08 4.29 11.17
C CYS A 48 2.43 4.78 10.56
N ALA A 49 2.88 6.03 10.79
CA ALA A 49 4.12 6.58 10.23
C ALA A 49 5.38 5.75 10.49
N THR A 50 5.45 5.06 11.64
CA THR A 50 6.61 4.21 11.96
C THR A 50 6.62 2.96 11.07
N ALA A 51 5.47 2.33 10.85
CA ALA A 51 5.32 1.28 9.84
C ALA A 51 5.72 1.79 8.45
N GLY A 52 5.23 2.96 8.07
CA GLY A 52 5.57 3.60 6.80
C GLY A 52 7.07 3.84 6.63
N THR A 53 7.78 4.20 7.71
CA THR A 53 9.24 4.36 7.69
C THR A 53 9.94 3.02 7.49
N LYS A 54 9.49 1.96 8.15
CA LYS A 54 10.09 0.62 8.04
C LYS A 54 9.86 -0.04 6.69
N LEU A 55 8.78 0.32 5.98
CA LEU A 55 8.44 -0.19 4.64
C LEU A 55 9.28 0.42 3.50
N LYS A 56 9.84 1.61 3.68
CA LYS A 56 10.64 2.31 2.66
C LYS A 56 12.01 1.65 2.47
N VAL A 57 12.69 2.01 1.37
CA VAL A 57 14.12 1.69 1.17
C VAL A 57 14.93 2.14 2.40
N GLY A 58 15.76 1.25 2.92
CA GLY A 58 16.56 1.50 4.13
C GLY A 58 15.80 1.33 5.46
N GLY A 59 14.51 0.98 5.39
CA GLY A 59 13.73 0.56 6.54
C GLY A 59 14.06 -0.88 6.98
N THR A 60 13.39 -1.35 8.03
CA THR A 60 13.70 -2.64 8.67
C THR A 60 12.79 -3.79 8.24
N SER A 61 11.74 -3.55 7.45
CA SER A 61 10.82 -4.62 7.05
C SER A 61 11.36 -5.52 5.93
N GLY A 62 12.40 -5.08 5.21
CA GLY A 62 12.90 -5.74 4.00
C GLY A 62 12.06 -5.51 2.75
N PHE A 63 10.91 -4.83 2.85
CA PHE A 63 10.03 -4.54 1.72
C PHE A 63 10.66 -3.55 0.71
N ASN A 64 11.45 -2.60 1.20
CA ASN A 64 12.23 -1.66 0.39
C ASN A 64 11.41 -0.90 -0.67
N SER A 65 10.26 -0.35 -0.27
CA SER A 65 9.41 0.41 -1.17
C SER A 65 10.11 1.66 -1.71
N ILE A 66 10.17 1.78 -3.03
CA ILE A 66 10.63 2.97 -3.75
C ILE A 66 9.46 3.92 -3.90
N LEU A 67 9.65 5.20 -3.55
CA LEU A 67 8.66 6.27 -3.75
C LEU A 67 8.59 6.68 -5.23
N ALA A 68 8.14 5.77 -6.09
CA ALA A 68 8.17 5.93 -7.55
C ALA A 68 7.13 6.90 -8.12
N GLY A 69 6.17 7.35 -7.31
CA GLY A 69 5.04 8.14 -7.78
C GLY A 69 4.09 7.32 -8.66
N TYR A 70 3.49 7.95 -9.66
CA TYR A 70 2.67 7.28 -10.67
C TYR A 70 2.88 7.87 -12.07
N CYS A 71 2.50 7.09 -13.08
CA CYS A 71 2.45 7.54 -14.48
C CYS A 71 0.99 7.86 -14.84
N GLY A 72 0.75 9.08 -15.31
CA GLY A 72 -0.55 9.53 -15.79
C GLY A 72 -0.91 8.91 -17.14
N GLY A 73 -2.19 9.02 -17.52
CA GLY A 73 -2.66 8.53 -18.82
C GLY A 73 -2.06 9.27 -20.03
N ASP A 74 -1.47 10.43 -19.80
CA ASP A 74 -0.72 11.23 -20.77
C ASP A 74 0.75 10.81 -20.92
N GLY A 75 1.20 9.82 -20.13
CA GLY A 75 2.59 9.35 -20.09
C GLY A 75 3.50 10.21 -19.21
N SER A 76 2.98 11.25 -18.55
CA SER A 76 3.74 12.07 -17.61
C SER A 76 3.90 11.35 -16.28
N PHE A 77 5.04 11.58 -15.61
CA PHE A 77 5.31 10.99 -14.30
C PHE A 77 5.16 12.03 -13.19
N TYR A 78 4.41 11.68 -12.14
CA TYR A 78 4.07 12.57 -11.03
C TYR A 78 4.54 12.00 -9.68
N TYR A 79 4.91 12.89 -8.76
CA TYR A 79 5.26 12.55 -7.37
C TYR A 79 6.40 11.54 -7.18
N GLN A 80 7.31 11.46 -8.15
CA GLN A 80 8.56 10.72 -7.99
C GLN A 80 9.34 11.27 -6.79
N GLY A 81 9.81 10.37 -5.93
CA GLY A 81 10.48 10.69 -4.67
C GLY A 81 9.54 11.07 -3.53
N VAL A 82 8.24 11.26 -3.79
CA VAL A 82 7.27 11.76 -2.79
C VAL A 82 6.31 10.66 -2.35
N TYR A 83 5.74 9.89 -3.28
CA TYR A 83 4.75 8.85 -2.94
C TYR A 83 5.12 7.47 -3.50
N ALA A 84 4.75 6.41 -2.79
CA ALA A 84 4.59 5.06 -3.35
C ALA A 84 3.14 4.64 -3.17
N PHE A 85 2.49 4.16 -4.24
CA PHE A 85 1.07 3.83 -4.25
C PHE A 85 0.85 2.31 -4.28
N PHE A 86 -0.10 1.81 -3.49
CA PHE A 86 -0.46 0.41 -3.39
C PHE A 86 -1.96 0.24 -3.61
N TRP A 87 -2.31 -0.65 -4.54
CA TRP A 87 -3.69 -1.03 -4.78
C TRP A 87 -4.16 -2.03 -3.74
N SER A 88 -5.40 -1.85 -3.29
CA SER A 88 -6.12 -2.83 -2.48
C SER A 88 -7.07 -3.64 -3.37
N SER A 89 -7.31 -4.90 -3.01
CA SER A 89 -8.44 -5.66 -3.57
C SER A 89 -9.78 -5.28 -2.95
N SER A 90 -9.79 -4.47 -1.89
CA SER A 90 -11.01 -3.89 -1.31
C SER A 90 -11.51 -2.72 -2.16
N ILE A 91 -12.83 -2.63 -2.33
CA ILE A 91 -13.49 -1.66 -3.21
C ILE A 91 -14.54 -0.83 -2.48
N SER A 92 -14.77 0.40 -2.95
CA SER A 92 -15.94 1.22 -2.63
C SER A 92 -16.63 1.62 -3.93
N GLY A 93 -17.87 1.15 -4.12
CA GLY A 93 -18.58 1.28 -5.39
C GLY A 93 -17.81 0.60 -6.52
N PHE A 94 -17.30 1.39 -7.46
CA PHE A 94 -16.50 0.92 -8.60
C PHE A 94 -15.01 1.19 -8.48
N ASN A 95 -14.55 1.76 -7.35
CA ASN A 95 -13.17 2.16 -7.16
C ASN A 95 -12.47 1.25 -6.16
N ALA A 96 -11.27 0.78 -6.52
CA ALA A 96 -10.36 0.14 -5.56
C ALA A 96 -9.86 1.17 -4.54
N TRP A 97 -9.68 0.73 -3.30
CA TRP A 97 -8.97 1.55 -2.32
C TRP A 97 -7.49 1.63 -2.69
N LEU A 98 -6.91 2.78 -2.39
CA LEU A 98 -5.51 3.08 -2.64
C LEU A 98 -4.85 3.51 -1.34
N ARG A 99 -3.71 2.91 -1.02
CA ARG A 99 -2.84 3.32 0.09
C ARG A 99 -1.54 3.88 -0.45
N TYR A 100 -0.87 4.70 0.34
CA TYR A 100 0.41 5.25 -0.07
C TYR A 100 1.39 5.44 1.09
N LEU A 101 2.67 5.32 0.77
CA LEU A 101 3.76 5.82 1.59
C LEU A 101 4.13 7.22 1.11
N VAL A 102 4.50 8.10 2.03
CA VAL A 102 4.88 9.50 1.75
C VAL A 102 6.31 9.77 2.20
N SER A 103 7.05 10.62 1.50
CA SER A 103 8.35 11.16 1.96
C SER A 103 8.18 11.92 3.28
N ASN A 104 9.17 11.80 4.18
CA ASN A 104 9.15 12.54 5.45
C ASN A 104 9.47 14.02 5.23
#